data_AF-A0A4R3XW93-F1
#
_entry.id   AF-A0A4R3XW93-F1
#
_cell.length_a   1.000
_cell.length_b   1.000
_cell.length_c   1.000
_cell.angle_alpha   90.00
_cell.angle_beta   90.00
_cell.angle_gamma   90.00
#
_symmetry.space_group_name_H-M   'P 1'
#
loop_
_entity.id
_entity.type
_entity.pdbx_description
1 polymer ?
#
loop_
_entity_poly.entity_id
_entity_poly.type
_entity_poly.pdbx_seq_one_letter_code
_entity_poly.pdbx_strand_id
1 'polypeptide(L)' 'MVQDAVIRNIEIIGEASHNIEERFPEFSEQHPELPLAFAYQMRNAVAHGYLKWIWKLSGRLFSTTYQV' A
#
# COMPACT_ATOMS: atom_id res chain seq x y z
N MET A 1 0.32 8.36 -14.59
CA MET A 1 -0.97 8.99 -14.25
C MET A 1 -1.88 8.08 -13.43
N VAL A 2 -2.38 6.94 -13.93
CA VAL A 2 -3.25 6.04 -13.13
C VAL A 2 -2.49 5.39 -11.96
N GLN A 3 -1.28 4.88 -12.20
CA GLN A 3 -0.46 4.25 -11.15
C GLN A 3 -0.09 5.22 -10.04
N ASP A 4 0.31 6.45 -10.39
CA ASP A 4 0.67 7.47 -9.41
C ASP A 4 -0.54 7.84 -8.53
N ALA A 5 -1.74 7.91 -9.12
CA ALA A 5 -2.97 8.14 -8.37
C ALA A 5 -3.30 6.98 -7.41
N VAL A 6 -3.11 5.73 -7.83
CA VAL A 6 -3.30 4.55 -6.97
C VAL A 6 -2.29 4.56 -5.82
N ILE A 7 -1.01 4.85 -6.10
CA ILE A 7 0.04 4.96 -5.09
C ILE A 7 -0.33 6.04 -4.06
N ARG A 8 -0.79 7.21 -4.52
CA ARG A 8 -1.21 8.29 -3.64
C ARG A 8 -2.37 7.90 -2.72
N ASN A 9 -3.33 7.13 -3.23
CA ASN A 9 -4.44 6.63 -2.40
C ASN A 9 -3.95 5.66 -1.32
N ILE A 10 -3.00 4.78 -1.64
CA ILE A 10 -2.40 3.86 -0.65
C ILE A 10 -1.70 4.66 0.45
N GLU A 11 -0.97 5.73 0.09
CA GLU A 11 -0.34 6.60 1.08
C GLU A 11 -1.37 7.25 2.02
N ILE A 12 -2.44 7.81 1.48
CA ILE A 12 -3.49 8.47 2.27
C ILE A 12 -4.16 7.49 3.22
N ILE A 13 -4.53 6.30 2.72
CA ILE A 13 -5.22 5.28 3.52
C ILE A 13 -4.31 4.76 4.64
N GLY A 14 -3.04 4.47 4.32
CA GLY A 14 -2.12 3.97 5.34
C GLY A 14 -1.78 5.01 6.40
N GLU A 15 -1.67 6.29 6.02
CA GLU A 15 -1.49 7.39 6.99
C GLU A 15 -2.72 7.57 7.89
N ALA A 16 -3.92 7.50 7.31
CA ALA A 16 -5.16 7.55 8.09
C ALA A 16 -5.27 6.38 9.06
N SER A 17 -4.87 5.18 8.61
CA SER A 17 -4.87 3.97 9.45
C SER A 17 -3.94 4.10 10.65
N HIS A 18 -2.73 4.62 10.43
CA HIS A 18 -1.78 4.89 11.52
C HIS A 18 -2.31 5.92 12.52
N ASN A 19 -2.95 6.99 12.03
CA ASN A 19 -3.57 7.98 12.90
C ASN A 19 -4.71 7.40 13.74
N ILE A 20 -5.45 6.41 13.24
CA ILE A 20 -6.47 5.70 14.02
C ILE A 20 -5.81 4.91 15.15
N GLU A 21 -4.76 4.14 14.86
CA GLU A 21 -4.02 3.37 15.86
C GLU A 21 -3.38 4.27 16.94
N GLU A 22 -2.80 5.42 16.57
CA GLU A 22 -2.16 6.33 17.53
C GLU A 22 -3.16 7.13 18.38
N ARG A 23 -4.27 7.58 17.78
CA ARG A 23 -5.19 8.53 18.44
C ARG A 23 -6.41 7.86 19.05
N PHE A 24 -6.75 6.66 18.60
CA PHE A 24 -7.93 5.91 19.03
C PHE A 24 -7.56 4.42 19.26
N PRO A 25 -6.67 4.13 20.23
CA PRO A 25 -6.22 2.76 20.50
C PRO A 25 -7.38 1.85 20.91
N GLU A 26 -8.36 2.35 21.68
CA GLU A 26 -9.52 1.55 22.11
C GLU A 26 -10.41 1.14 20.93
N PHE A 27 -10.55 2.02 19.93
CA PHE A 27 -11.27 1.68 18.70
C PHE A 27 -10.53 0.59 17.92
N SER A 28 -9.21 0.68 17.85
CA SER A 28 -8.38 -0.30 17.15
C SER A 28 -8.43 -1.67 17.82
N GLU A 29 -8.46 -1.72 19.16
CA GLU A 29 -8.64 -2.96 19.92
C GLU A 29 -10.04 -3.57 19.75
N GLN A 30 -11.07 -2.74 19.62
CA GLN A 30 -12.45 -3.19 19.40
C GLN A 30 -12.70 -3.68 17.96
N HIS A 31 -11.88 -3.24 17.00
CA HIS A 31 -12.02 -3.55 15.59
C HIS A 31 -10.78 -4.25 14.99
N PRO A 32 -10.37 -5.42 15.51
CA PRO A 32 -9.19 -6.15 15.01
C PRO A 32 -9.36 -6.67 13.58
N GLU A 33 -10.58 -6.71 13.04
CA GLU A 33 -10.86 -7.03 11.64
C GLU A 33 -10.37 -5.95 10.66
N LEU A 34 -10.15 -4.73 11.13
CA LEU A 34 -9.63 -3.65 10.29
C LEU A 34 -8.12 -3.82 10.11
N PRO A 35 -7.62 -3.89 8.87
CA PRO A 35 -6.21 -4.14 8.60
C PRO A 35 -5.37 -2.84 8.70
N LEU A 36 -5.47 -2.12 9.82
CA LEU A 36 -4.85 -0.80 10.01
C LEU A 36 -3.32 -0.86 9.94
N ALA A 37 -2.70 -1.72 10.75
CA ALA A 37 -1.27 -1.96 10.73
C ALA A 37 -0.76 -2.40 9.34
N PHE A 38 -1.53 -3.23 8.62
CA PHE A 38 -1.19 -3.65 7.27
C PHE A 38 -1.26 -2.50 6.27
N ALA A 39 -2.31 -1.68 6.33
CA ALA A 39 -2.44 -0.50 5.48
C ALA A 39 -1.30 0.50 5.71
N TYR A 40 -0.88 0.70 6.96
CA TYR A 40 0.29 1.53 7.28
C TYR A 40 1.60 0.95 6.73
N GLN A 41 1.81 -0.36 6.86
CA GLN A 41 2.97 -1.05 6.27
C GLN A 41 2.98 -0.93 4.73
N MET A 42 1.83 -1.04 4.09
CA MET A 42 1.68 -0.84 2.65
C MET A 42 2.03 0.58 2.22
N ARG A 43 1.61 1.59 3.00
CA ARG A 43 2.05 2.99 2.81
C ARG A 43 3.57 3.12 2.91
N ASN A 44 4.21 2.47 3.88
CA ASN A 44 5.66 2.49 4.01
C ASN A 44 6.34 1.81 2.80
N ALA A 45 5.79 0.70 2.30
CA ALA A 45 6.33 0.02 1.13
C ALA A 45 6.25 0.85 -0.16
N VAL A 46 5.16 1.59 -0.40
CA VAL A 46 5.05 2.51 -1.55
C VAL A 46 5.99 3.71 -1.42
N ALA A 47 6.08 4.32 -0.22
CA ALA A 47 6.87 5.51 0.01
C ALA A 47 8.38 5.27 -0.22
N HIS A 48 8.86 4.07 0.11
CA HIS A 48 10.25 3.67 -0.15
C HIS A 48 10.50 3.20 -1.59
N GLY A 49 9.49 3.24 -2.48
CA GLY A 49 9.64 2.95 -3.90
C GLY A 49 9.74 1.47 -4.29
N TYR A 50 9.57 0.53 -3.33
CA TYR A 50 9.63 -0.91 -3.60
C TYR A 50 8.59 -1.35 -4.64
N LEU A 51 7.38 -0.81 -4.55
CA LEU A 51 6.29 -1.17 -5.45
C LEU A 51 6.51 -0.71 -6.89
N LYS A 52 7.23 0.40 -7.11
CA LYS A 52 7.61 0.85 -8.46
C LYS A 52 8.54 -0.15 -9.14
N TRP A 53 9.46 -0.74 -8.37
CA TRP A 53 10.39 -1.75 -8.89
C TRP A 53 9.68 -3.06 -9.20
N ILE A 54 8.81 -3.52 -8.30
CA ILE A 54 8.00 -4.73 -8.50
C ILE A 54 7.10 -4.59 -9.73
N TRP A 55 6.45 -3.43 -9.92
CA TRP A 55 5.61 -3.20 -11.10
C TRP A 55 6.40 -3.18 -12.41
N LYS A 56 7.60 -2.59 -12.38
CA LYS A 56 8.50 -2.57 -13.54
C LYS A 56 9.02 -3.96 -13.87
N LEU A 57 9.32 -4.77 -12.85
CA LEU A 57 9.75 -6.16 -13.01
C LEU A 57 8.61 -7.04 -13.53
N SER A 58 7.40 -6.91 -12.97
CA SER A 58 6.24 -7.69 -13.42
C SER A 58 5.89 -7.36 -14.87
N GLY A 59 5.83 -6.09 -15.25
CA GLY A 59 5.61 -5.68 -16.64
C GLY A 59 6.65 -6.24 -17.61
N ARG A 60 7.93 -6.33 -17.19
CA ARG A 60 9.02 -6.94 -17.98
C ARG A 60 8.88 -8.46 -18.08
N LEU A 61 8.43 -9.12 -17.01
CA LEU A 61 8.18 -10.56 -17.01
C LEU A 61 6.99 -10.88 -17.94
N PHE A 62 5.88 -10.14 -17.84
CA PHE A 62 4.74 -10.31 -18.74
C PHE A 62 5.09 -10.02 -20.22
N SER A 63 5.92 -9.00 -20.51
CA SER A 63 6.33 -8.73 -21.91
C SER A 63 7.27 -9.80 -22.48
N THR A 64 8.07 -10.45 -21.63
CA THR A 64 9.04 -11.47 -22.06
C THR A 64 8.41 -12.86 -22.17
N THR A 65 7.41 -13.16 -21.34
CA THR A 65 6.72 -14.46 -21.32
C THR A 65 5.58 -14.55 -22.34
N TYR A 66 5.05 -13.43 -22.84
CA TYR A 66 4.01 -13.37 -23.88
C TYR A 66 4.52 -12.71 -25.17
N GLN A 67 5.61 -13.23 -25.76
CA GLN A 67 6.01 -12.94 -27.14
C GLN A 67 5.65 -14.10 -28.09
N VAL A 68 4.36 -14.40 -28.21
CA VAL A 68 3.79 -15.24 -29.28
C VAL A 68 2.78 -14.43 -30.07
#